data_AF-A0A969FPL0-F1
#
_entry.id   AF-A0A969FPL0-F1
#
_cell.length_a   1.000
_cell.length_b   1.000
_cell.length_c   1.000
_cell.angle_alpha   90.00
_cell.angle_beta   90.00
_cell.angle_gamma   90.00
#
_symmetry.space_group_name_H-M   'P 1'
#
loop_
_entity.id
_entity.type
_entity.pdbx_description
1 polymer ?
#
loop_
_entity_poly.entity_id
_entity_poly.type
_entity_poly.pdbx_seq_one_letter_code
_entity_poly.pdbx_strand_id
1 'polypeptide(L)'
;MFSPIPGGTNLIEVKKGDSQSAVVNLTQAFAGAENREAALNVLVLSLTELRDTNGSRIFSRVRVLVEGQSLAEFWGPVYDRPIERPSLNPQ
;
A
#
# COMPACT_ATOMS: atom_id res chain seq x y z
N MET A 1 -2.35 -22.13 0.62
CA MET A 1 -2.15 -20.83 1.31
C MET A 1 -2.30 -19.76 0.24
N PHE A 2 -3.27 -18.86 0.36
CA PHE A 2 -3.49 -17.78 -0.60
C PHE A 2 -2.73 -16.54 -0.13
N SER A 3 -1.88 -15.97 -0.98
CA SER A 3 -1.26 -14.66 -0.77
C SER A 3 -1.90 -13.68 -1.76
N PRO A 4 -2.45 -12.55 -1.31
CA PRO A 4 -2.94 -11.52 -2.22
C PRO A 4 -1.81 -10.75 -2.89
N ILE A 5 -0.57 -10.88 -2.41
CA ILE A 5 0.63 -10.32 -3.02
C ILE A 5 1.19 -11.33 -4.04
N PRO A 6 1.33 -10.97 -5.33
CA PRO A 6 1.89 -11.85 -6.36
C PRO A 6 3.29 -12.35 -6.02
N GLY A 7 3.58 -13.58 -6.43
CA GLY A 7 4.93 -14.13 -6.39
C GLY A 7 5.91 -13.26 -7.19
N GLY A 8 7.13 -13.10 -6.67
CA GLY A 8 8.14 -12.24 -7.29
C GLY A 8 8.02 -10.75 -6.95
N THR A 9 6.98 -10.34 -6.20
CA THR A 9 6.92 -8.99 -5.62
C THR A 9 8.01 -8.82 -4.57
N ASN A 10 8.89 -7.85 -4.78
CA ASN A 10 9.87 -7.41 -3.78
C ASN A 10 9.65 -5.94 -3.41
N LEU A 11 10.05 -5.60 -2.19
CA LEU A 11 10.09 -4.24 -1.73
C LEU A 11 11.39 -3.56 -2.20
N ILE A 12 11.25 -2.45 -2.91
CA ILE A 12 12.39 -1.62 -3.35
C ILE A 12 12.68 -0.55 -2.29
N GLU A 13 11.65 0.16 -1.84
CA GLU A 13 11.79 1.27 -0.88
C GLU A 13 10.50 1.42 -0.06
N VAL A 14 10.63 1.70 1.24
CA VAL A 14 9.55 2.31 2.04
C VAL A 14 10.08 3.61 2.61
N LYS A 15 9.33 4.69 2.43
CA LYS A 15 9.64 5.98 3.06
C LYS A 15 8.39 6.69 3.54
N LYS A 16 8.60 7.66 4.41
CA LYS A 16 7.55 8.58 4.82
C LYS A 16 7.30 9.59 3.68
N GLY A 17 6.05 9.71 3.26
CA GLY A 17 5.59 10.77 2.37
C GLY A 17 4.93 11.90 3.15
N ASP A 18 4.14 12.72 2.44
CA ASP A 18 3.43 13.84 3.04
C ASP A 18 2.33 13.38 3.99
N SER A 19 2.04 14.19 5.02
CA SER A 19 0.84 14.09 5.86
C SER A 19 0.46 12.65 6.30
N GLN A 20 1.36 12.00 7.05
CA GLN A 20 1.23 10.62 7.58
C GLN A 20 0.99 9.54 6.51
N SER A 21 1.50 9.74 5.29
CA SER A 21 1.53 8.68 4.28
C SER A 21 2.82 7.85 4.35
N ALA A 22 2.69 6.54 4.12
CA ALA A 22 3.81 5.71 3.71
C ALA A 22 3.84 5.65 2.17
N VAL A 23 5.00 5.85 1.57
CA VAL A 23 5.23 5.60 0.14
C VAL A 23 5.98 4.28 0.03
N VAL A 24 5.37 3.31 -0.66
CA VAL A 24 5.88 1.96 -0.83
C VAL A 24 6.19 1.75 -2.30
N ASN A 25 7.45 1.52 -2.63
CA ASN A 25 7.89 1.21 -3.99
C ASN A 25 8.14 -0.30 -4.11
N LEU A 26 7.44 -0.95 -5.01
CA LEU A 26 7.47 -2.40 -5.24
C LEU A 26 7.98 -2.70 -6.65
N THR A 27 8.47 -3.92 -6.87
CA THR A 27 8.82 -4.40 -8.21
C THR A 27 7.60 -4.60 -9.10
N GLN A 28 7.80 -4.65 -10.42
CA GLN A 28 6.75 -4.80 -11.42
C GLN A 28 5.77 -5.96 -11.18
N ALA A 29 6.24 -7.06 -10.58
CA ALA A 29 5.39 -8.21 -10.24
C ALA A 29 4.13 -7.84 -9.44
N PHE A 30 4.18 -6.80 -8.60
CA PHE A 30 3.02 -6.36 -7.84
C PHE A 30 1.85 -5.92 -8.73
N ALA A 31 2.13 -5.30 -9.89
CA ALA A 31 1.11 -4.87 -10.84
C ALA A 31 0.29 -6.04 -11.41
N GLY A 32 0.80 -7.29 -11.31
CA GLY A 32 0.12 -8.51 -11.71
C GLY A 32 -0.88 -9.07 -10.67
N ALA A 33 -1.26 -8.31 -9.64
CA ALA A 33 -2.20 -8.81 -8.62
C ALA A 33 -3.58 -9.14 -9.19
N GLU A 34 -3.98 -10.41 -9.03
CA GLU A 34 -5.30 -10.91 -9.42
C GLU A 34 -6.43 -10.26 -8.61
N ASN A 35 -6.21 -10.09 -7.30
CA ASN A 35 -7.12 -9.37 -6.41
C ASN A 35 -6.45 -8.09 -5.89
N ARG A 36 -6.61 -7.00 -6.66
CA ARG A 36 -6.03 -5.68 -6.39
C ARG A 36 -6.44 -5.11 -5.02
N GLU A 37 -7.70 -5.29 -4.66
CA GLU A 37 -8.24 -4.80 -3.39
C GLU A 37 -7.61 -5.52 -2.20
N ALA A 38 -7.56 -6.86 -2.25
CA ALA A 38 -6.91 -7.63 -1.20
C ALA A 38 -5.41 -7.31 -1.08
N ALA A 39 -4.72 -7.12 -2.21
CA ALA A 39 -3.31 -6.75 -2.23
C ALA A 39 -3.06 -5.40 -1.56
N LEU A 40 -3.87 -4.38 -1.88
CA LEU A 40 -3.78 -3.06 -1.24
C LEU A 40 -4.17 -3.10 0.22
N ASN A 41 -5.27 -3.77 0.57
CA ASN A 41 -5.73 -3.85 1.95
C ASN A 41 -4.68 -4.47 2.87
N VAL A 42 -3.95 -5.50 2.42
CA VAL A 42 -2.85 -6.08 3.21
C VAL A 42 -1.75 -5.05 3.45
N LEU A 43 -1.32 -4.31 2.44
CA LEU A 43 -0.28 -3.29 2.59
C LEU A 43 -0.73 -2.15 3.52
N VAL A 44 -1.95 -1.65 3.29
CA VAL A 44 -2.53 -0.54 4.04
C VAL A 44 -2.74 -0.92 5.50
N LEU A 45 -3.37 -2.06 5.78
CA LEU A 45 -3.59 -2.53 7.15
C LEU A 45 -2.27 -2.76 7.87
N SER A 46 -1.28 -3.37 7.22
CA SER A 46 0.03 -3.64 7.83
C SER A 46 0.79 -2.37 8.17
N LEU A 47 0.91 -1.42 7.23
CA LEU A 47 1.70 -0.21 7.44
C LEU A 47 1.02 0.79 8.39
N THR A 48 -0.31 0.85 8.37
CA THR A 48 -1.06 1.72 9.29
C THR A 48 -1.21 1.14 10.69
N GLU A 49 -0.75 -0.11 10.92
CA GLU A 49 -0.59 -0.64 12.28
C GLU A 49 0.68 -0.18 12.99
N LEU A 50 1.67 0.31 12.24
CA LEU A 50 2.93 0.75 12.84
C LEU A 50 2.68 1.91 13.82
N ARG A 51 3.27 1.79 15.02
CA ARG A 51 3.20 2.76 16.11
C ARG A 51 4.58 3.32 16.41
N ASP A 52 4.64 4.60 16.76
CA ASP A 52 5.83 5.19 17.34
C ASP A 52 6.00 4.77 18.81
N THR A 53 7.06 5.26 19.46
CA THR A 53 7.38 4.97 20.87
C THR A 53 6.30 5.46 21.84
N ASN A 54 5.44 6.38 21.42
CA ASN A 54 4.35 6.93 22.23
C ASN A 54 3.01 6.22 21.96
N GLY A 55 3.02 5.17 21.12
CA GLY A 55 1.82 4.41 20.77
C GLY A 55 0.92 5.09 19.73
N SER A 56 1.38 6.18 19.10
CA SER A 56 0.62 6.88 18.05
C SER A 56 0.87 6.26 16.68
N ARG A 57 -0.14 6.28 15.78
CA ARG A 57 0.02 5.75 14.42
C ARG A 57 1.06 6.56 13.64
N ILE A 58 2.04 5.88 13.05
CA ILE A 58 3.05 6.53 12.21
C ILE A 58 2.43 6.94 10.87
N PHE A 59 1.63 6.04 10.29
CA PHE A 59 0.98 6.22 9.00
C PHE A 59 -0.54 6.01 9.11
N SER A 60 -1.30 6.81 8.36
CA SER A 60 -2.76 6.69 8.23
C SER A 60 -3.20 6.24 6.83
N ARG A 61 -2.28 6.32 5.86
CA ARG A 61 -2.53 6.02 4.45
C ARG A 61 -1.26 5.55 3.75
N VAL A 62 -1.42 4.89 2.61
CA VAL A 62 -0.32 4.30 1.84
C VAL A 62 -0.44 4.69 0.38
N ARG A 63 0.62 5.29 -0.17
CA ARG A 63 0.81 5.43 -1.62
C ARG A 63 1.69 4.29 -2.11
N VAL A 64 1.23 3.61 -3.14
CA VAL A 64 1.97 2.51 -3.76
C VAL A 64 2.53 2.97 -5.10
N LEU A 65 3.81 2.67 -5.32
CA LEU A 65 4.52 2.85 -6.56
C LEU A 65 5.01 1.48 -7.05
N VAL A 66 5.12 1.34 -8.35
CA VAL A 66 5.72 0.17 -9.00
C VAL A 66 6.90 0.67 -9.80
N GLU A 67 8.10 0.29 -9.36
CA GLU A 67 9.38 0.70 -9.95
C GLU A 67 9.48 2.22 -10.13
N GLY A 68 9.00 2.96 -9.12
CA GLY A 68 8.98 4.42 -9.09
C GLY A 68 7.81 5.07 -9.86
N GLN A 69 7.01 4.30 -10.60
CA GLN A 69 5.84 4.79 -11.32
C GLN A 69 4.57 4.74 -10.46
N SER A 70 3.63 5.65 -10.72
CA SER A 70 2.32 5.63 -10.05
C SER A 70 1.61 4.32 -10.35
N LEU A 71 0.98 3.71 -9.34
CA LEU A 71 0.17 2.50 -9.53
C LEU A 71 -0.98 2.73 -10.54
N ALA A 72 -1.39 4.00 -10.73
CA ALA A 72 -2.39 4.38 -11.71
C ALA A 72 -2.03 4.01 -13.15
N GLU A 73 -0.74 3.97 -13.50
CA GLU A 73 -0.26 3.57 -14.82
C GLU A 73 -0.61 2.10 -15.14
N PHE A 74 -0.77 1.27 -14.11
CA PHE A 74 -1.05 -0.15 -14.23
C PHE A 74 -2.52 -0.49 -13.98
N TRP A 75 -3.14 0.14 -12.98
CA TRP A 75 -4.47 -0.24 -12.48
C TRP A 75 -5.56 0.81 -12.73
N GLY A 76 -5.19 1.97 -13.28
CA GLY A 76 -6.10 3.06 -13.63
C GLY A 76 -6.09 4.24 -12.65
N PRO A 77 -6.69 5.38 -13.04
CA PRO A 77 -6.50 6.68 -12.38
C PRO A 77 -6.99 6.74 -10.92
N VAL A 78 -7.88 5.84 -10.50
CA VAL A 78 -8.35 5.76 -9.11
C VAL A 78 -7.22 5.44 -8.11
N TYR A 79 -6.12 4.83 -8.59
CA TYR A 79 -4.97 4.44 -7.77
C TYR A 79 -3.84 5.49 -7.72
N ASP A 80 -4.06 6.70 -8.23
CA ASP A 80 -3.04 7.77 -8.23
C ASP A 80 -2.87 8.45 -6.85
N ARG A 81 -3.85 8.23 -5.98
CA ARG A 81 -3.92 8.82 -4.64
C ARG A 81 -3.50 7.82 -3.57
N PRO A 82 -2.97 8.29 -2.43
CA PRO A 82 -2.75 7.42 -1.28
C PRO A 82 -4.06 6.74 -0.86
N ILE A 83 -4.00 5.43 -0.63
CA ILE A 83 -5.11 4.61 -0.14
C ILE A 83 -5.18 4.74 1.37
N GLU A 84 -6.36 5.08 1.87
CA GLU A 84 -6.62 5.20 3.30
C GLU A 84 -6.92 3.84 3.93
N ARG A 85 -6.70 3.75 5.23
CA ARG A 85 -7.05 2.55 5.99
C ARG A 85 -8.57 2.29 5.90
N PRO A 86 -9.00 1.11 5.42
CA PRO A 86 -10.43 0.80 5.38
C PRO A 86 -11.01 0.76 6.79
N SER A 87 -12.21 1.33 6.95
CA SER A 87 -12.99 1.22 8.17
C SER A 87 -13.47 -0.23 8.32
N LEU A 88 -13.07 -0.90 9.39
CA LEU A 88 -13.42 -2.32 9.62
C LEU A 88 -14.91 -2.54 9.94
N ASN A 89 -15.69 -1.48 10.17
CA ASN A 89 -17.14 -1.49 10.33
C ASN A 89 -17.73 -0.26 9.62
N PRO A 90 -18.20 -0.37 8.37
CA PRO A 90 -19.14 0.60 7.81
C PRO A 90 -20.48 0.42 8.52
N GLN A 91 -21.02 1.48 9.12
CA GLN A 91 -22.42 1.48 9.61
C GLN A 91 -23.39 1.68 8.44
#